data_AF-A0A383C896-F1
#
_entry.id   AF-A0A383C896-F1
#
_cell.length_a   1.000
_cell.length_b   1.000
_cell.length_c   1.000
_cell.angle_alpha   90.00
_cell.angle_beta   90.00
_cell.angle_gamma   90.00
#
_symmetry.space_group_name_H-M   'P 1'
#
loop_
_entity.id
_entity.type
_entity.pdbx_description
1 polymer ?
#
loop_
_entity_poly.entity_id
_entity_poly.type
_entity_poly.pdbx_seq_one_letter_code
_entity_poly.pdbx_strand_id
1 'polypeptide(L)'
;AADMAAAEMMAEIEEELARQAALEAFQKKLANEKAAAAASTAAYQSKLAYDAMVEELMEALAIEQEIAAFEAKLAADMAAAEMMAEIEEELANQAALAKFLANLAEERAAAAASTAAYQAKVAYDTRVANIMEDLVKQLEEVIEPDDYKSHLVEELIAQATAKLEEEKFIGAISGEIVTVAIHEFCKDTLNLSDSNIALFKKALAGGYLGNVGPQVKYGTEFTANRWDKYITCVGSLGN
;
A
#
# COMPACT_ATOMS: atom_id res chain seq x y z
N ALA A 1 -119.12 -29.06 -61.91
CA ALA A 1 -117.99 -29.97 -62.19
C ALA A 1 -116.87 -29.22 -62.92
N ALA A 2 -117.11 -28.66 -64.11
CA ALA A 2 -116.07 -27.92 -64.86
C ALA A 2 -115.58 -26.62 -64.17
N ASP A 3 -116.49 -25.81 -63.60
CA ASP A 3 -116.09 -24.57 -62.89
C ASP A 3 -115.27 -24.83 -61.61
N MET A 4 -115.50 -25.96 -60.93
CA MET A 4 -114.73 -26.34 -59.75
C MET A 4 -113.31 -26.77 -60.13
N ALA A 5 -113.15 -27.51 -61.22
CA ALA A 5 -111.83 -27.93 -61.73
C ALA A 5 -110.99 -26.73 -62.22
N ALA A 6 -111.63 -25.71 -62.80
CA ALA A 6 -110.94 -24.47 -63.20
C ALA A 6 -110.52 -23.62 -61.98
N ALA A 7 -111.34 -23.57 -60.93
CA ALA A 7 -111.00 -22.87 -59.69
C ALA A 7 -109.86 -23.55 -58.92
N GLU A 8 -109.83 -24.89 -58.89
CA GLU A 8 -108.77 -25.68 -58.26
C GLU A 8 -107.42 -25.50 -58.97
N MET A 9 -107.42 -25.50 -60.31
CA MET A 9 -106.21 -25.23 -61.11
C MET A 9 -105.67 -23.80 -60.92
N MET A 10 -106.53 -22.79 -60.79
CA MET A 10 -106.06 -21.42 -60.48
C MET A 10 -105.48 -21.30 -59.08
N ALA A 11 -106.07 -21.96 -58.08
CA ALA A 11 -105.54 -21.97 -56.71
C ALA A 11 -104.16 -22.66 -56.64
N GLU A 12 -103.97 -23.75 -57.38
CA GLU A 12 -102.68 -24.45 -57.46
C GLU A 12 -101.59 -23.61 -58.13
N ILE A 13 -101.93 -22.84 -59.19
CA ILE A 13 -101.02 -21.90 -59.84
C ILE A 13 -100.61 -20.77 -58.89
N GLU A 14 -101.55 -20.21 -58.12
CA GLU A 14 -101.24 -19.18 -57.12
C GLU A 14 -100.33 -19.72 -56.01
N GLU A 15 -100.54 -20.95 -55.55
CA GLU A 15 -99.68 -21.63 -54.58
C GLU A 15 -98.27 -21.89 -55.14
N GLU A 16 -98.16 -22.32 -56.41
CA GLU A 16 -96.88 -22.56 -57.06
C GLU A 16 -96.07 -21.26 -57.25
N LEU A 17 -96.73 -20.16 -57.65
CA LEU A 17 -96.10 -18.84 -57.72
C LEU A 17 -95.64 -18.34 -56.35
N ALA A 18 -96.43 -18.56 -55.30
CA ALA A 18 -96.04 -18.23 -53.92
C ALA A 18 -94.83 -19.06 -53.47
N ARG A 19 -94.78 -20.35 -53.84
CA ARG A 19 -93.64 -21.24 -53.57
C ARG A 19 -92.39 -20.81 -54.33
N GLN A 20 -92.53 -20.37 -55.58
CA GLN A 20 -91.42 -19.84 -56.38
C GLN A 20 -90.87 -18.55 -55.75
N ALA A 21 -91.73 -17.60 -55.37
CA ALA A 21 -91.32 -16.38 -54.68
C ALA A 21 -90.61 -16.68 -53.35
N ALA A 22 -91.07 -17.67 -52.59
CA ALA A 22 -90.42 -18.11 -51.36
C ALA A 22 -89.04 -18.74 -51.62
N LEU A 23 -88.89 -19.52 -52.69
CA LEU A 23 -87.61 -20.10 -53.11
C LEU A 23 -86.60 -19.01 -53.50
N GLU A 24 -87.01 -18.02 -54.29
CA GLU A 24 -86.16 -16.89 -54.69
C GLU A 24 -85.71 -16.07 -53.48
N ALA A 25 -86.62 -15.78 -52.55
CA ALA A 25 -86.29 -15.11 -51.30
C ALA A 25 -85.30 -15.92 -50.44
N PHE A 26 -85.48 -17.24 -50.36
CA PHE A 26 -84.55 -18.13 -49.66
C PHE A 26 -83.17 -18.16 -50.32
N GLN A 27 -83.09 -18.29 -51.65
CA GLN A 27 -81.82 -18.26 -52.39
C GLN A 27 -81.08 -16.94 -52.19
N LYS A 28 -81.80 -15.80 -52.21
CA LYS A 28 -81.23 -14.49 -51.90
C LYS A 28 -80.69 -14.42 -50.46
N LYS A 29 -81.45 -14.94 -49.49
CA LYS A 29 -80.99 -15.01 -48.09
C LYS A 29 -79.74 -15.87 -47.95
N LEU A 30 -79.72 -17.03 -48.60
CA LEU A 30 -78.57 -17.95 -48.59
C LEU A 30 -77.33 -17.31 -49.22
N ALA A 31 -77.49 -16.57 -50.33
CA ALA A 31 -76.39 -15.84 -50.95
C ALA A 31 -75.82 -14.77 -50.02
N ASN A 32 -76.69 -14.01 -49.34
CA ASN A 32 -76.29 -13.00 -48.37
C ASN A 32 -75.57 -13.63 -47.16
N GLU A 33 -76.10 -14.73 -46.61
CA GLU A 33 -75.48 -15.44 -45.49
C GLU A 33 -74.11 -16.02 -45.86
N LYS A 34 -73.97 -16.59 -47.07
CA LYS A 34 -72.66 -17.07 -47.58
C LYS A 34 -71.66 -15.94 -47.73
N ALA A 35 -72.07 -14.78 -48.26
CA ALA A 35 -71.21 -13.61 -48.37
C ALA A 35 -70.77 -13.09 -46.99
N ALA A 36 -71.70 -13.03 -46.03
CA ALA A 36 -71.40 -12.64 -44.65
C ALA A 36 -70.45 -13.62 -43.96
N ALA A 37 -70.65 -14.93 -44.13
CA ALA A 37 -69.77 -15.96 -43.58
C ALA A 37 -68.36 -15.91 -44.19
N ALA A 38 -68.24 -15.67 -45.50
CA ALA A 38 -66.96 -15.48 -46.17
C ALA A 38 -66.24 -14.23 -45.64
N ALA A 39 -66.96 -13.11 -45.47
CA ALA A 39 -66.40 -11.88 -44.91
C ALA A 39 -65.93 -12.08 -43.45
N SER A 40 -66.72 -12.76 -42.63
CA SER A 40 -66.34 -13.11 -41.25
C SER A 40 -65.11 -14.01 -41.21
N THR A 41 -65.00 -14.97 -42.11
CA THR A 41 -63.85 -15.87 -42.20
C THR A 41 -62.58 -15.10 -42.60
N ALA A 42 -62.69 -14.20 -43.59
CA ALA A 42 -61.57 -13.36 -44.02
C ALA A 42 -61.10 -12.42 -42.90
N ALA A 43 -62.04 -11.80 -42.17
CA ALA A 43 -61.70 -10.94 -41.02
C ALA A 43 -61.01 -11.73 -39.90
N TYR A 44 -61.49 -12.94 -39.59
CA TYR A 44 -60.85 -13.81 -38.60
C TYR A 44 -59.43 -14.23 -39.01
N GLN A 45 -59.23 -14.62 -40.27
CA GLN A 45 -57.90 -14.96 -40.79
C GLN A 45 -56.95 -13.76 -40.75
N SER A 46 -57.43 -12.56 -41.10
CA SER A 46 -56.63 -11.35 -40.97
C SER A 46 -56.25 -11.04 -39.52
N LYS A 47 -57.17 -11.27 -38.56
CA LYS A 47 -56.89 -11.10 -37.13
C LYS A 47 -55.83 -12.10 -36.66
N LEU A 48 -55.94 -13.37 -37.04
CA LEU A 48 -54.94 -14.39 -36.70
C LEU A 48 -53.54 -14.04 -37.21
N ALA A 49 -53.45 -13.55 -38.46
CA ALA A 49 -52.18 -13.11 -39.01
C ALA A 49 -51.58 -11.93 -38.23
N TYR A 50 -52.43 -10.95 -37.86
CA TYR A 50 -52.00 -9.82 -37.04
C TYR A 50 -51.55 -10.26 -35.63
N ASP A 51 -52.34 -11.12 -34.97
CA ASP A 51 -52.01 -11.65 -33.64
C ASP A 51 -50.65 -12.37 -33.66
N ALA A 52 -50.38 -13.18 -34.69
CA ALA A 52 -49.09 -13.87 -34.85
C ALA A 52 -47.91 -12.90 -35.06
N MET A 53 -48.09 -11.84 -35.85
CA MET A 53 -47.05 -10.81 -36.03
C MET A 53 -46.77 -10.04 -34.75
N VAL A 54 -47.81 -9.77 -33.95
CA VAL A 54 -47.65 -9.08 -32.65
C VAL A 54 -46.91 -9.98 -31.67
N GLU A 55 -47.19 -11.28 -31.64
CA GLU A 55 -46.48 -12.23 -30.77
C GLU A 55 -44.98 -12.28 -31.09
N GLU A 56 -44.61 -12.39 -32.37
CA GLU A 56 -43.21 -12.36 -32.81
C GLU A 56 -42.51 -11.04 -32.44
N LEU A 57 -43.20 -9.90 -32.62
CA LEU A 57 -42.66 -8.59 -32.26
C LEU A 57 -42.46 -8.45 -30.75
N MET A 58 -43.38 -8.99 -29.94
CA MET A 58 -43.28 -8.96 -28.48
C MET A 58 -42.11 -9.81 -27.98
N GLU A 59 -41.87 -10.97 -28.59
CA GLU A 59 -40.71 -11.81 -28.29
C GLU A 59 -39.40 -11.11 -28.68
N ALA A 60 -39.33 -10.52 -29.88
CA ALA A 60 -38.17 -9.75 -30.31
C ALA A 60 -37.87 -8.58 -29.37
N LEU A 61 -38.90 -7.84 -28.95
CA LEU A 61 -38.77 -6.72 -28.02
C LEU A 61 -38.28 -7.18 -26.63
N ALA A 62 -38.76 -8.33 -26.15
CA ALA A 62 -38.29 -8.89 -24.88
C ALA A 62 -36.79 -9.24 -24.94
N ILE A 63 -36.34 -9.86 -26.04
CA ILE A 63 -34.93 -10.17 -26.26
C ILE A 63 -34.09 -8.89 -26.34
N GLU A 64 -34.55 -7.87 -27.07
CA GLU A 64 -33.84 -6.58 -27.14
C GLU A 64 -33.69 -5.92 -25.76
N GLN A 65 -34.72 -5.98 -24.92
CA GLN A 65 -34.65 -5.46 -23.55
C GLN A 65 -33.66 -6.25 -22.68
N GLU A 66 -33.63 -7.57 -22.80
CA GLU A 66 -32.65 -8.42 -22.09
C GLU A 66 -31.22 -8.12 -22.54
N ILE A 67 -30.99 -7.95 -23.84
CA ILE A 67 -29.68 -7.57 -24.39
C ILE A 67 -29.26 -6.20 -23.86
N ALA A 68 -30.15 -5.20 -23.91
CA ALA A 68 -29.85 -3.86 -23.41
C ALA A 68 -29.50 -3.85 -21.91
N ALA A 69 -30.21 -4.65 -21.11
CA ALA A 69 -29.92 -4.79 -19.69
C ALA A 69 -28.56 -5.49 -19.45
N PHE A 70 -28.24 -6.50 -20.25
CA PHE A 70 -26.94 -7.19 -20.19
C PHE A 70 -25.79 -6.26 -20.59
N GLU A 71 -25.93 -5.50 -21.68
CA GLU A 71 -24.92 -4.54 -22.13
C GLU A 71 -24.68 -3.42 -21.11
N ALA A 72 -25.74 -2.90 -20.50
CA ALA A 72 -25.63 -1.89 -19.44
C ALA A 72 -24.87 -2.45 -18.22
N LYS A 73 -25.14 -3.71 -17.84
CA LYS A 73 -24.42 -4.38 -16.76
C LYS A 73 -22.95 -4.60 -17.13
N LEU A 74 -22.67 -5.07 -18.34
CA LEU A 74 -21.30 -5.29 -18.81
C LEU A 74 -20.49 -3.99 -18.81
N ALA A 75 -21.09 -2.87 -19.26
CA ALA A 75 -20.44 -1.57 -19.22
C ALA A 75 -20.12 -1.12 -17.78
N ALA A 76 -21.02 -1.34 -16.83
CA ALA A 76 -20.78 -1.06 -15.41
C ALA A 76 -19.66 -1.94 -14.83
N ASP A 77 -19.66 -3.24 -15.16
CA ASP A 77 -18.64 -4.18 -14.71
C ASP A 77 -17.25 -3.83 -15.28
N MET A 78 -17.18 -3.40 -16.54
CA MET A 78 -15.93 -2.91 -17.16
C MET A 78 -15.41 -1.64 -16.49
N ALA A 79 -16.28 -0.65 -16.23
CA ALA A 79 -15.88 0.58 -15.55
C ALA A 79 -15.39 0.30 -14.11
N ALA A 80 -16.04 -0.63 -13.40
CA ALA A 80 -15.60 -1.07 -12.08
C ALA A 80 -14.25 -1.80 -12.14
N ALA A 81 -14.04 -2.65 -13.15
CA ALA A 81 -12.77 -3.37 -13.35
C ALA A 81 -11.62 -2.41 -13.66
N GLU A 82 -11.84 -1.41 -14.52
CA GLU A 82 -10.84 -0.37 -14.83
C GLU A 82 -10.46 0.43 -13.57
N MET A 83 -11.45 0.86 -12.78
CA MET A 83 -11.20 1.57 -11.52
C MET A 83 -10.43 0.71 -10.52
N MET A 84 -10.74 -0.58 -10.41
CA MET A 84 -10.00 -1.49 -9.54
C MET A 84 -8.54 -1.65 -9.98
N ALA A 85 -8.29 -1.76 -11.29
CA ALA A 85 -6.93 -1.86 -11.82
C ALA A 85 -6.11 -0.58 -11.53
N GLU A 86 -6.71 0.60 -11.67
CA GLU A 86 -6.06 1.86 -11.33
C GLU A 86 -5.70 1.95 -9.83
N ILE A 87 -6.59 1.51 -8.95
CA ILE A 87 -6.34 1.47 -7.50
C ILE A 87 -5.20 0.50 -7.16
N GLU A 88 -5.15 -0.67 -7.80
CA GLU A 88 -4.07 -1.65 -7.60
C GLU A 88 -2.71 -1.06 -8.02
N GLU A 89 -2.65 -0.36 -9.14
CA GLU A 89 -1.44 0.34 -9.60
C GLU A 89 -1.04 1.46 -8.63
N GLU A 90 -1.99 2.28 -8.20
CA GLU A 90 -1.72 3.36 -7.23
C GLU A 90 -1.17 2.81 -5.91
N LEU A 91 -1.76 1.72 -5.39
CA LEU A 91 -1.30 1.08 -4.17
C LEU A 91 0.12 0.53 -4.31
N ALA A 92 0.46 -0.06 -5.47
CA ALA A 92 1.81 -0.53 -5.76
C ALA A 92 2.81 0.63 -5.80
N ASN A 93 2.43 1.76 -6.41
CA ASN A 93 3.24 2.97 -6.46
C ASN A 93 3.46 3.58 -5.05
N GLN A 94 2.42 3.63 -4.22
CA GLN A 94 2.51 4.08 -2.82
C GLN A 94 3.46 3.18 -2.01
N ALA A 95 3.38 1.85 -2.18
CA ALA A 95 4.29 0.91 -1.52
C ALA A 95 5.76 1.08 -1.96
N ALA A 96 5.99 1.31 -3.26
CA ALA A 96 7.31 1.58 -3.80
C ALA A 96 7.89 2.89 -3.25
N LEU A 97 7.08 3.95 -3.17
CA LEU A 97 7.46 5.23 -2.59
C LEU A 97 7.79 5.10 -1.10
N ALA A 98 6.97 4.39 -0.32
CA ALA A 98 7.21 4.16 1.10
C ALA A 98 8.56 3.44 1.32
N LYS A 99 8.85 2.42 0.50
CA LYS A 99 10.13 1.71 0.54
C LYS A 99 11.31 2.62 0.18
N PHE A 100 11.16 3.47 -0.84
CA PHE A 100 12.19 4.44 -1.22
C PHE A 100 12.50 5.43 -0.09
N LEU A 101 11.47 5.98 0.55
CA LEU A 101 11.63 6.91 1.67
C LEU A 101 12.31 6.26 2.88
N ALA A 102 11.99 4.99 3.17
CA ALA A 102 12.65 4.23 4.24
C ALA A 102 14.16 4.07 3.96
N ASN A 103 14.52 3.65 2.74
CA ASN A 103 15.92 3.51 2.34
C ASN A 103 16.67 4.86 2.41
N LEU A 104 16.04 5.95 1.96
CA LEU A 104 16.63 7.28 2.00
C LEU A 104 16.88 7.76 3.44
N ALA A 105 15.98 7.42 4.38
CA ALA A 105 16.17 7.74 5.79
C ALA A 105 17.37 6.97 6.39
N GLU A 106 17.50 5.68 6.07
CA GLU A 106 18.62 4.84 6.49
C GLU A 106 19.95 5.35 5.91
N GLU A 107 20.00 5.64 4.60
CA GLU A 107 21.18 6.18 3.94
C GLU A 107 21.61 7.53 4.53
N ARG A 108 20.64 8.42 4.85
CA ARG A 108 20.95 9.69 5.50
C ARG A 108 21.49 9.49 6.91
N ALA A 109 20.94 8.57 7.69
CA ALA A 109 21.45 8.24 9.01
C ALA A 109 22.88 7.67 8.93
N ALA A 110 23.14 6.77 7.97
CA ALA A 110 24.48 6.22 7.72
C ALA A 110 25.48 7.31 7.28
N ALA A 111 25.09 8.22 6.40
CA ALA A 111 25.92 9.33 5.97
C ALA A 111 26.24 10.32 7.11
N ALA A 112 25.25 10.62 7.95
CA ALA A 112 25.45 11.44 9.16
C ALA A 112 26.42 10.76 10.14
N ALA A 113 26.25 9.45 10.38
CA ALA A 113 27.15 8.68 11.24
C ALA A 113 28.59 8.63 10.69
N SER A 114 28.76 8.45 9.37
CA SER A 114 30.07 8.48 8.71
C SER A 114 30.73 9.85 8.85
N THR A 115 29.96 10.93 8.67
CA THR A 115 30.45 12.30 8.84
C THR A 115 30.89 12.56 10.29
N ALA A 116 30.08 12.15 11.26
CA ALA A 116 30.41 12.28 12.68
C ALA A 116 31.65 11.47 13.06
N ALA A 117 31.78 10.23 12.58
CA ALA A 117 32.96 9.39 12.81
C ALA A 117 34.23 10.02 12.22
N TYR A 118 34.15 10.60 11.02
CA TYR A 118 35.26 11.32 10.41
C TYR A 118 35.66 12.56 11.24
N GLN A 119 34.69 13.37 11.68
CA GLN A 119 34.95 14.54 12.52
C GLN A 119 35.58 14.17 13.86
N ALA A 120 35.09 13.11 14.51
CA ALA A 120 35.66 12.58 15.74
C ALA A 120 37.12 12.13 15.54
N LYS A 121 37.44 11.46 14.42
CA LYS A 121 38.81 11.07 14.09
C LYS A 121 39.73 12.29 13.92
N VAL A 122 39.27 13.34 13.25
CA VAL A 122 40.04 14.57 13.06
C VAL A 122 40.33 15.28 14.39
N ALA A 123 39.34 15.38 15.28
CA ALA A 123 39.53 15.99 16.59
C ALA A 123 40.46 15.16 17.49
N TYR A 124 40.39 13.83 17.42
CA TYR A 124 41.34 12.94 18.10
C TYR A 124 42.78 13.17 17.61
N ASP A 125 43.00 13.12 16.29
CA ASP A 125 44.33 13.33 15.70
C ASP A 125 44.90 14.71 16.11
N THR A 126 44.05 15.74 16.16
CA THR A 126 44.43 17.08 16.60
C THR A 126 44.87 17.10 18.08
N ARG A 127 44.12 16.42 18.95
CA ARG A 127 44.47 16.32 20.38
C ARG A 127 45.81 15.60 20.58
N VAL A 128 46.02 14.49 19.86
CA VAL A 128 47.28 13.75 19.89
C VAL A 128 48.44 14.63 19.40
N ALA A 129 48.26 15.38 18.30
CA ALA A 129 49.28 16.31 17.81
C ALA A 129 49.65 17.38 18.85
N ASN A 130 48.65 17.99 19.51
CA ASN A 130 48.88 19.00 20.55
C ASN A 130 49.63 18.41 21.76
N ILE A 131 49.30 17.19 22.19
CA ILE A 131 50.01 16.50 23.27
C ILE A 131 51.48 16.27 22.88
N MET A 132 51.73 15.81 21.65
CA MET A 132 53.10 15.59 21.17
C MET A 132 53.89 16.91 21.12
N GLU A 133 53.28 18.02 20.71
CA GLU A 133 53.94 19.33 20.68
C GLU A 133 54.29 19.83 22.10
N ASP A 134 53.36 19.70 23.05
CA ASP A 134 53.58 20.10 24.45
C ASP A 134 54.70 19.27 25.11
N LEU A 135 54.72 17.96 24.82
CA LEU A 135 55.77 17.06 25.28
C LEU A 135 57.15 17.43 24.72
N VAL A 136 57.23 17.76 23.42
CA VAL A 136 58.49 18.21 22.80
C VAL A 136 59.00 19.49 23.46
N LYS A 137 58.12 20.46 23.75
CA LYS A 137 58.51 21.68 24.46
C LYS A 137 59.03 21.40 25.86
N GLN A 138 58.36 20.53 26.62
CA GLN A 138 58.82 20.13 27.95
C GLN A 138 60.17 19.41 27.90
N LEU A 139 60.39 18.56 26.89
CA LEU A 139 61.68 17.90 26.66
C LEU A 139 62.78 18.93 26.35
N GLU A 140 62.54 19.89 25.45
CA GLU A 140 63.49 20.95 25.11
C GLU A 140 63.88 21.81 26.33
N GLU A 141 62.94 22.06 27.26
CA GLU A 141 63.21 22.83 28.49
C GLU A 141 64.03 22.03 29.53
N VAL A 142 63.90 20.70 29.54
CA VAL A 142 64.64 19.81 30.43
C VAL A 142 66.04 19.48 29.89
N ILE A 143 66.25 19.50 28.56
CA ILE A 143 67.55 19.26 27.92
C ILE A 143 68.44 20.51 28.01
N GLU A 144 68.88 20.86 29.21
CA GLU A 144 70.17 21.54 29.39
C GLU A 144 71.29 20.50 29.47
N PRO A 145 72.51 20.80 28.98
CA PRO A 145 73.53 19.81 28.65
C PRO A 145 74.28 19.20 29.85
N ASP A 146 73.63 19.04 31.00
CA ASP A 146 74.21 18.38 32.18
C ASP A 146 73.63 16.98 32.41
N ASP A 147 74.54 16.01 32.55
CA ASP A 147 74.36 14.55 32.65
C ASP A 147 73.45 14.10 33.81
N TYR A 148 73.10 15.00 34.74
CA TYR A 148 72.24 14.72 35.90
C TYR A 148 70.74 14.70 35.58
N LYS A 149 70.31 15.16 34.40
CA LYS A 149 68.88 15.22 34.01
C LYS A 149 68.39 13.99 33.21
N SER A 150 69.21 12.98 32.92
CA SER A 150 68.78 11.81 32.12
C SER A 150 67.64 11.01 32.77
N HIS A 151 67.66 10.85 34.10
CA HIS A 151 66.57 10.22 34.85
C HIS A 151 65.28 11.07 34.80
N LEU A 152 65.40 12.40 34.71
CA LEU A 152 64.24 13.29 34.53
C LEU A 152 63.64 13.12 33.13
N VAL A 153 64.48 12.92 32.10
CA VAL A 153 64.03 12.63 30.72
C VAL A 153 63.34 11.27 30.64
N GLU A 154 63.88 10.23 31.29
CA GLU A 154 63.23 8.90 31.36
C GLU A 154 61.88 8.97 32.09
N GLU A 155 61.79 9.70 33.20
CA GLU A 155 60.55 9.92 33.95
C GLU A 155 59.52 10.72 33.13
N LEU A 156 59.96 11.76 32.40
CA LEU A 156 59.11 12.56 31.53
C LEU A 156 58.59 11.74 30.34
N ILE A 157 59.42 10.87 29.74
CA ILE A 157 59.01 9.92 28.70
C ILE A 157 58.00 8.92 29.25
N ALA A 158 58.20 8.42 30.47
CA ALA A 158 57.25 7.51 31.11
C ALA A 158 55.91 8.20 31.39
N GLN A 159 55.93 9.44 31.88
CA GLN A 159 54.75 10.24 32.14
C GLN A 159 54.01 10.63 30.84
N ALA A 160 54.75 10.93 29.78
CA ALA A 160 54.24 11.16 28.43
C ALA A 160 53.53 9.92 27.86
N THR A 161 54.18 8.77 27.99
CA THR A 161 53.63 7.49 27.53
C THR A 161 52.35 7.14 28.28
N ALA A 162 52.31 7.40 29.60
CA ALA A 162 51.10 7.23 30.40
C ALA A 162 49.96 8.17 29.95
N LYS A 163 50.24 9.46 29.73
CA LYS A 163 49.25 10.41 29.19
C LYS A 163 48.73 10.00 27.80
N LEU A 164 49.61 9.48 26.94
CA LEU A 164 49.21 8.95 25.62
C LEU A 164 48.31 7.72 25.73
N GLU A 165 48.56 6.81 26.69
CA GLU A 165 47.69 5.66 26.93
C GLU A 165 46.33 6.07 27.52
N GLU A 166 46.28 7.10 28.37
CA GLU A 166 45.03 7.69 28.86
C GLU A 166 44.23 8.39 27.74
N GLU A 167 44.91 8.94 26.73
CA GLU A 167 44.25 9.63 25.63
C GLU A 167 43.82 8.69 24.50
N LYS A 168 44.23 7.43 24.53
CA LYS A 168 43.96 6.44 23.49
C LYS A 168 42.49 6.34 23.12
N PHE A 169 42.23 6.43 21.82
CA PHE A 169 40.88 6.35 21.27
C PHE A 169 40.22 4.99 21.54
N ILE A 170 39.09 4.99 22.24
CA ILE A 170 38.25 3.80 22.45
C ILE A 170 37.14 3.73 21.39
N GLY A 171 36.65 4.88 20.92
CA GLY A 171 35.61 4.96 19.90
C GLY A 171 34.88 6.30 19.92
N ALA A 172 33.82 6.41 19.13
CA ALA A 172 32.92 7.56 19.15
C ALA A 172 31.50 7.10 19.44
N ILE A 173 30.78 7.86 20.27
CA ILE A 173 29.36 7.60 20.58
C ILE A 173 28.61 8.90 20.32
N SER A 174 27.53 8.84 19.54
CA SER A 174 26.71 10.03 19.25
C SER A 174 27.48 11.26 18.75
N GLY A 175 28.64 11.06 18.11
CA GLY A 175 29.52 12.12 17.63
C GLY A 175 30.61 12.59 18.61
N GLU A 176 30.60 12.13 19.84
CA GLU A 176 31.58 12.48 20.87
C GLU A 176 32.71 11.45 20.94
N ILE A 177 33.94 11.94 21.07
CA ILE A 177 35.14 11.09 21.20
C ILE A 177 35.19 10.50 22.59
N VAL A 178 35.40 9.19 22.68
CA VAL A 178 35.67 8.48 23.92
C VAL A 178 37.14 8.07 23.95
N THR A 179 37.91 8.68 24.85
CA THR A 179 39.28 8.27 25.18
C THR A 179 39.30 7.37 26.41
N VAL A 180 40.43 6.72 26.72
CA VAL A 180 40.59 5.92 27.95
C VAL A 180 40.31 6.76 29.20
N ALA A 181 40.77 8.01 29.25
CA ALA A 181 40.54 8.93 30.35
C ALA A 181 39.06 9.26 30.55
N ILE A 182 38.36 9.64 29.48
CA ILE A 182 36.91 9.93 29.53
C ILE A 182 36.14 8.67 29.96
N HIS A 183 36.57 7.51 29.48
CA HIS A 183 35.94 6.23 29.79
C HIS A 183 36.08 5.83 31.26
N GLU A 184 37.30 5.89 31.82
CA GLU A 184 37.52 5.61 33.24
C GLU A 184 36.85 6.67 34.15
N PHE A 185 36.87 7.95 33.76
CA PHE A 185 36.16 8.99 34.50
C PHE A 185 34.65 8.71 34.58
N CYS A 186 34.02 8.33 33.46
CA CYS A 186 32.59 8.06 33.43
C CYS A 186 32.23 6.73 34.09
N LYS A 187 33.12 5.73 34.05
CA LYS A 187 32.98 4.50 34.83
C LYS A 187 32.90 4.80 36.32
N ASP A 188 33.83 5.59 36.84
CA ASP A 188 33.91 5.93 38.26
C ASP A 188 32.72 6.81 38.69
N THR A 189 32.42 7.85 37.91
CA THR A 189 31.28 8.76 38.16
C THR A 189 29.95 8.01 38.25
N LEU A 190 29.80 6.95 37.46
CA LEU A 190 28.57 6.16 37.38
C LEU A 190 28.62 4.85 38.19
N ASN A 191 29.71 4.59 38.92
CA ASN A 191 29.96 3.34 39.65
C ASN A 191 29.72 2.08 38.79
N LEU A 192 30.24 2.08 37.57
CA LEU A 192 30.15 0.93 36.67
C LEU A 192 31.24 -0.09 36.97
N SER A 193 30.90 -1.38 36.92
CA SER A 193 31.88 -2.46 37.09
C SER A 193 32.78 -2.61 35.87
N ASP A 194 33.94 -3.24 36.02
CA ASP A 194 34.80 -3.61 34.88
C ASP A 194 34.08 -4.50 33.86
N SER A 195 33.11 -5.30 34.32
CA SER A 195 32.27 -6.11 33.43
C SER A 195 31.34 -5.26 32.57
N ASN A 196 30.80 -4.16 33.12
CA ASN A 196 30.04 -3.18 32.33
C ASN A 196 30.89 -2.54 31.25
N ILE A 197 32.13 -2.20 31.59
CA ILE A 197 33.11 -1.62 30.67
C ILE A 197 33.49 -2.60 29.54
N ALA A 198 33.76 -3.85 29.88
CA ALA A 198 34.02 -4.87 28.87
C ALA A 198 32.82 -5.09 27.94
N LEU A 199 31.60 -5.14 28.50
CA LEU A 199 30.36 -5.26 27.74
C LEU A 199 30.17 -4.06 26.80
N PHE A 200 30.42 -2.85 27.31
CA PHE A 200 30.35 -1.60 26.56
C PHE A 200 31.29 -1.62 25.35
N LYS A 201 32.59 -1.89 25.57
CA LYS A 201 33.61 -1.93 24.50
C LYS A 201 33.27 -2.98 23.45
N LYS A 202 32.83 -4.17 23.88
CA LYS A 202 32.45 -5.25 22.97
C LYS A 202 31.22 -4.88 22.14
N ALA A 203 30.26 -4.17 22.74
CA ALA A 203 29.04 -3.73 22.09
C ALA A 203 29.25 -2.54 21.14
N LEU A 204 30.15 -1.63 21.50
CA LEU A 204 30.61 -0.56 20.62
C LEU A 204 31.33 -1.12 19.39
N ALA A 205 32.30 -2.02 19.60
CA ALA A 205 33.05 -2.65 18.51
C ALA A 205 32.16 -3.50 17.58
N GLY A 206 31.11 -4.10 18.11
CA GLY A 206 30.15 -4.87 17.32
C GLY A 206 28.95 -4.08 16.79
N GLY A 207 28.89 -2.76 17.04
CA GLY A 207 27.77 -1.92 16.59
C GLY A 207 26.41 -2.26 17.20
N TYR A 208 26.37 -3.00 18.32
CA TYR A 208 25.13 -3.42 19.00
C TYR A 208 24.96 -2.75 20.36
N LEU A 209 25.62 -1.60 20.58
CA LEU A 209 25.54 -0.84 21.83
C LEU A 209 24.09 -0.53 22.26
N GLY A 210 23.19 -0.27 21.30
CA GLY A 210 21.77 -0.04 21.59
C GLY A 210 20.99 -1.28 22.06
N ASN A 211 21.53 -2.49 21.85
CA ASN A 211 20.86 -3.75 22.17
C ASN A 211 21.26 -4.32 23.54
N VAL A 212 22.28 -3.76 24.20
CA VAL A 212 22.79 -4.22 25.50
C VAL A 212 23.02 -3.04 26.41
N GLY A 213 22.39 -3.03 27.59
CA GLY A 213 22.60 -2.01 28.62
C GLY A 213 23.73 -2.35 29.60
N PRO A 214 24.02 -1.47 30.58
CA PRO A 214 24.89 -1.82 31.69
C PRO A 214 24.30 -2.99 32.50
N GLN A 215 25.16 -3.82 33.08
CA GLN A 215 24.77 -4.81 34.07
C GLN A 215 24.53 -4.13 35.42
N VAL A 216 23.37 -4.44 35.98
CA VAL A 216 22.92 -4.03 37.31
C VAL A 216 22.71 -5.28 38.17
N LYS A 217 22.33 -5.09 39.44
CA LYS A 217 22.12 -6.17 40.42
C LYS A 217 21.21 -7.31 39.92
N TYR A 218 20.28 -7.01 39.02
CA TYR A 218 19.27 -7.96 38.51
C TYR A 218 19.55 -8.46 37.08
N GLY A 219 20.73 -8.19 36.52
CA GLY A 219 21.10 -8.56 35.15
C GLY A 219 21.38 -7.36 34.26
N THR A 220 21.38 -7.56 32.94
CA THR A 220 21.63 -6.50 31.95
C THR A 220 20.40 -5.60 31.78
N GLU A 221 20.60 -4.29 31.61
CA GLU A 221 19.49 -3.35 31.48
C GLU A 221 18.79 -3.41 30.10
N PHE A 222 17.48 -3.67 30.17
CA PHE A 222 16.38 -3.69 29.19
C PHE A 222 15.82 -2.38 28.59
N THR A 223 16.20 -1.19 29.03
CA THR A 223 15.36 0.04 28.90
C THR A 223 15.61 0.88 27.64
N ALA A 224 14.78 1.88 27.35
CA ALA A 224 15.04 2.82 26.24
C ALA A 224 16.28 3.70 26.50
N ASN A 225 16.59 3.96 27.77
CA ASN A 225 17.64 4.89 28.20
C ASN A 225 18.96 4.17 28.52
N ARG A 226 19.23 3.06 27.82
CA ARG A 226 20.43 2.24 28.03
C ARG A 226 21.67 3.05 27.72
N TRP A 227 22.63 3.04 28.62
CA TRP A 227 23.85 3.84 28.52
C TRP A 227 23.64 5.36 28.46
N ASP A 228 22.43 5.90 28.49
CA ASP A 228 22.18 7.36 28.42
C ASP A 228 22.99 8.13 29.45
N LYS A 229 23.08 7.63 30.69
CA LYS A 229 23.89 8.24 31.74
C LYS A 229 25.37 8.28 31.38
N TYR A 230 25.86 7.21 30.75
CA TYR A 230 27.24 7.10 30.29
C TYR A 230 27.50 8.02 29.08
N ILE A 231 26.59 8.04 28.09
CA ILE A 231 26.66 8.93 26.93
C ILE A 231 26.63 10.40 27.39
N THR A 232 25.74 10.75 28.31
CA THR A 232 25.66 12.10 28.90
C THR A 232 26.97 12.49 29.61
N CYS A 233 27.58 11.55 30.34
CA CYS A 233 28.86 11.79 31.00
C CYS A 233 29.98 12.04 29.99
N VAL A 234 30.08 11.20 28.94
CA VAL A 234 31.04 11.39 27.85
C VAL A 234 30.88 12.78 27.22
N GLY A 235 29.66 13.19 26.91
CA GLY A 235 29.39 14.48 26.29
C GLY A 235 29.69 15.70 27.13
N SER A 236 29.61 15.56 28.44
CA SER A 236 30.04 16.62 29.36
C SER A 236 31.55 16.84 29.38
N LEU A 237 32.35 15.89 28.88
CA LEU A 237 33.82 15.90 28.89
C LEU A 237 34.44 15.94 27.49
N GLY A 238 33.65 15.69 26.45
CA GLY A 238 34.08 15.67 25.05
C GLY A 238 34.10 17.04 24.35
N ASN A 239 33.72 18.12 25.04
CA ASN A 239 33.75 19.51 24.55
C ASN A 239 34.92 20.32 25.13
#